data_AF-A0A379WYB3-F1
#
_entry.id   AF-A0A379WYB3-F1
#
_cell.length_a   1.000
_cell.length_b   1.000
_cell.length_c   1.000
_cell.angle_alpha   90.00
_cell.angle_beta   90.00
_cell.angle_gamma   90.00
#
_symmetry.space_group_name_H-M   'P 1'
#
loop_
_entity.id
_entity.type
_entity.pdbx_description
1 polymer ?
#
loop_
_entity_poly.entity_id
_entity_poly.type
_entity_poly.pdbx_seq_one_letter_code
_entity_poly.pdbx_strand_id
1 'polypeptide(L)'
;MSFVAKEGKLTDLKIKGEPVDPAKTYRMATLSFNATGGDGYPRIDNKPGYVNTGFIDAEVLKEFIQQNSPLDAAAFTPKGEVSWL
;
A
#
# COMPACT_ATOMS: atom_id res chain seq x y z
N MET A 1 -3.84 5.91 0.83
CA MET A 1 -4.19 5.81 2.27
C MET A 1 -3.92 7.18 2.87
N SER A 2 -4.67 7.60 3.89
CA SER A 2 -4.37 8.83 4.63
C SER A 2 -4.57 8.63 6.13
N PHE A 3 -3.75 9.31 6.94
CA PHE A 3 -3.86 9.36 8.40
C PHE A 3 -2.89 10.40 9.01
N VAL A 4 -3.12 10.73 10.27
CA VAL A 4 -2.14 11.42 11.12
C VAL A 4 -1.65 10.44 12.20
N ALA A 5 -0.35 10.17 12.22
CA ALA A 5 0.29 9.36 13.25
C ALA A 5 0.69 10.24 14.43
N LYS A 6 0.23 9.90 15.63
CA LYS A 6 0.55 10.63 16.87
C LYS A 6 0.64 9.65 18.04
N GLU A 7 1.70 9.73 18.83
CA GLU A 7 1.89 8.89 20.04
C GLU A 7 1.72 7.38 19.76
N GLY A 8 2.21 6.91 18.61
CA GLY A 8 2.11 5.50 18.20
C GLY A 8 0.72 5.06 17.75
N LYS A 9 -0.25 5.97 17.59
CA LYS A 9 -1.60 5.69 17.08
C LYS A 9 -1.84 6.39 15.75
N LEU A 10 -2.64 5.77 14.90
CA LEU A 10 -3.15 6.39 13.68
C LEU A 10 -4.52 7.02 13.97
N THR A 11 -4.69 8.28 13.58
CA THR A 11 -5.95 9.02 13.66
C THR A 11 -6.41 9.43 12.27
N ASP A 12 -7.74 9.54 12.08
CA ASP A 12 -8.38 9.78 10.78
C ASP A 12 -7.92 8.81 9.67
N LEU A 13 -7.80 7.52 10.01
CA LEU A 13 -7.36 6.49 9.08
C LEU A 13 -8.40 6.25 7.98
N LYS A 14 -8.00 6.52 6.73
CA LYS A 14 -8.84 6.35 5.54
C LYS A 14 -8.14 5.55 4.44
N ILE A 15 -8.93 4.77 3.71
CA ILE A 15 -8.52 4.07 2.48
C ILE A 15 -9.37 4.62 1.33
N LYS A 16 -8.70 5.20 0.32
CA LYS A 16 -9.36 5.89 -0.82
C LYS A 16 -10.34 7.00 -0.39
N GLY A 17 -9.97 7.78 0.64
CA GLY A 17 -10.79 8.90 1.15
C GLY A 17 -11.88 8.49 2.13
N GLU A 18 -12.24 7.21 2.20
CA GLU A 18 -13.26 6.69 3.10
C GLU A 18 -12.67 6.19 4.42
N PRO A 19 -13.32 6.42 5.57
CA PRO A 19 -12.91 5.83 6.85
C PRO A 19 -12.81 4.31 6.75
N VAL A 20 -11.81 3.74 7.45
CA VAL A 20 -11.71 2.28 7.54
C VAL A 20 -12.92 1.72 8.27
N ASP A 21 -13.58 0.76 7.63
CA ASP A 21 -14.73 0.04 8.15
C ASP A 21 -14.26 -1.36 8.58
N PRO A 22 -14.30 -1.70 9.88
CA PRO A 22 -13.86 -3.00 10.38
C PRO A 22 -14.61 -4.21 9.79
N ALA A 23 -15.82 -4.00 9.25
CA ALA A 23 -16.61 -5.07 8.64
C ALA A 23 -16.26 -5.31 7.16
N LYS A 24 -15.48 -4.42 6.53
CA LYS A 24 -15.09 -4.54 5.12
C LYS A 24 -13.82 -5.35 4.94
N THR A 25 -13.72 -5.98 3.77
CA THR A 25 -12.49 -6.62 3.31
C THR A 25 -11.70 -5.67 2.42
N TYR A 26 -10.40 -5.56 2.68
CA TYR A 26 -9.48 -4.74 1.90
C TYR A 26 -8.40 -5.62 1.25
N ARG A 27 -8.01 -5.28 0.02
CA ARG A 27 -6.85 -5.89 -0.65
C ARG A 27 -5.68 -4.93 -0.61
N MET A 28 -4.57 -5.36 -0.04
CA MET A 28 -3.31 -4.63 0.02
C MET A 28 -2.30 -5.30 -0.92
N ALA A 29 -1.56 -4.50 -1.69
CA ALA A 29 -0.42 -4.96 -2.48
C ALA A 29 0.88 -4.56 -1.77
N THR A 30 1.86 -5.46 -1.77
CA THR A 30 3.21 -5.24 -1.24
C THR A 30 4.16 -6.28 -1.83
N LEU A 31 5.46 -6.16 -1.59
CA LEU A 31 6.46 -7.13 -2.04
C LEU A 31 6.47 -8.37 -1.14
N SER A 32 6.90 -9.51 -1.70
CA SER A 32 7.09 -10.76 -0.95
C SER A 32 8.08 -10.60 0.22
N PHE A 33 9.11 -9.77 0.04
CA PHE A 33 10.06 -9.39 1.10
C PHE A 33 9.34 -8.82 2.34
N ASN A 34 8.52 -7.78 2.19
CA ASN A 34 7.80 -7.21 3.33
C ASN A 34 6.74 -8.17 3.87
N ALA A 35 6.04 -8.90 2.98
CA ALA A 35 5.01 -9.84 3.39
C ALA A 35 5.51 -10.97 4.31
N THR A 36 6.77 -11.39 4.10
CA THR A 36 7.47 -12.42 4.88
C THR A 36 8.21 -11.88 6.10
N GLY A 37 8.11 -10.57 6.37
CA GLY A 37 8.66 -9.92 7.57
C GLY A 37 9.99 -9.20 7.36
N GLY A 38 10.41 -8.98 6.11
CA GLY A 38 11.52 -8.07 5.79
C GLY A 38 11.35 -6.71 6.48
N ASP A 39 12.45 -6.13 6.94
CA ASP A 39 12.51 -4.88 7.72
C ASP A 39 11.66 -4.87 9.01
N GLY A 40 11.29 -6.03 9.53
CA GLY A 40 10.47 -6.14 10.74
C GLY A 40 8.98 -5.88 10.50
N TYR A 41 8.51 -5.91 9.26
CA TYR A 41 7.08 -5.81 8.95
C TYR A 41 6.29 -6.97 9.56
N PRO A 42 5.01 -6.76 9.93
CA PRO A 42 4.15 -7.85 10.37
C PRO A 42 4.01 -8.92 9.29
N ARG A 43 4.27 -10.18 9.64
CA ARG A 43 4.11 -11.31 8.71
C ARG A 43 2.65 -11.47 8.30
N ILE A 44 2.40 -11.37 7.00
CA ILE A 44 1.10 -11.59 6.37
C ILE A 44 1.09 -12.81 5.44
N ASP A 45 2.27 -13.34 5.10
CA ASP A 45 2.44 -14.53 4.26
C ASP A 45 1.76 -15.79 4.83
N ASN A 46 1.53 -15.83 6.14
CA ASN A 46 0.85 -16.91 6.86
C ASN A 46 -0.65 -16.66 7.10
N LYS A 47 -1.26 -15.65 6.48
CA LYS A 47 -2.69 -15.33 6.64
C LYS A 47 -3.51 -15.93 5.49
N PRO A 48 -4.76 -16.37 5.74
CA PRO A 48 -5.55 -17.13 4.75
C PRO A 48 -5.89 -16.35 3.47
N GLY A 49 -5.86 -15.02 3.50
CA GLY A 49 -6.09 -14.17 2.32
C GLY A 49 -4.83 -13.86 1.51
N TYR A 50 -3.66 -14.38 1.89
CA TYR A 50 -2.40 -14.08 1.22
C TYR A 50 -2.29 -14.78 -0.12
N VAL A 51 -1.81 -14.04 -1.12
CA VAL A 51 -1.49 -14.57 -2.45
C VAL A 51 -0.15 -13.98 -2.89
N ASN A 52 0.83 -14.85 -3.15
CA ASN A 52 2.03 -14.47 -3.89
C ASN A 52 1.72 -14.64 -5.38
N THR A 53 1.73 -13.55 -6.14
CA THR A 53 1.39 -13.56 -7.57
C THR A 53 2.47 -14.18 -8.44
N GLY A 54 3.71 -14.28 -7.93
CA GLY A 54 4.88 -14.68 -8.71
C GLY A 54 5.39 -13.63 -9.70
N PHE A 55 4.75 -12.46 -9.78
CA PHE A 55 5.19 -11.39 -10.67
C PHE A 55 6.42 -10.67 -10.10
N ILE A 56 7.40 -10.42 -10.97
CA ILE A 56 8.60 -9.66 -10.65
C ILE A 56 8.25 -8.18 -10.59
N ASP A 57 8.66 -7.49 -9.54
CA ASP A 57 8.39 -6.07 -9.29
C ASP A 57 8.80 -5.16 -10.46
N ALA A 58 10.00 -5.37 -11.01
CA ALA A 58 10.50 -4.62 -12.16
C ALA A 58 9.64 -4.82 -13.42
N GLU A 59 9.16 -6.04 -13.68
CA GLU A 59 8.29 -6.32 -14.83
C GLU A 59 6.90 -5.70 -14.65
N VAL A 60 6.32 -5.76 -13.43
CA VAL A 60 5.04 -5.10 -13.14
C VAL A 60 5.14 -3.59 -13.33
N LEU A 61 6.20 -2.95 -12.84
CA LEU A 61 6.40 -1.51 -13.00
C LEU A 61 6.62 -1.13 -14.47
N LYS A 62 7.47 -1.89 -15.18
CA LYS A 62 7.71 -1.68 -16.62
C LYS A 62 6.42 -1.78 -17.42
N GLU A 63 5.63 -2.83 -17.20
CA GLU A 63 4.35 -3.03 -17.90
C GLU A 63 3.38 -1.89 -17.62
N PHE A 64 3.26 -1.46 -16.35
CA PHE A 64 2.44 -0.31 -15.98
C PHE A 64 2.87 0.96 -16.72
N ILE A 65 4.17 1.27 -16.73
CA ILE A 65 4.70 2.45 -17.44
C ILE A 65 4.41 2.35 -18.94
N GLN A 66 4.64 1.18 -19.55
CA GLN A 66 4.40 0.98 -20.98
C GLN A 66 2.93 1.20 -21.36
N GLN A 67 1.99 0.70 -20.55
CA GLN A 67 0.56 0.82 -20.81
C GLN A 67 0.00 2.23 -20.57
N ASN A 68 0.66 3.04 -19.74
CA ASN A 68 0.18 4.37 -19.33
C ASN A 68 1.05 5.51 -19.87
N SER A 69 1.96 5.23 -20.81
CA SER A 69 2.86 6.23 -21.37
C SER A 69 2.16 7.13 -22.42
N PRO A 70 2.44 8.45 -22.45
CA PRO A 70 3.31 9.18 -21.53
C PRO A 70 2.65 9.41 -20.17
N LEU A 71 3.44 9.26 -19.10
CA LEU A 71 2.95 9.47 -17.74
C LEU A 71 2.87 10.97 -17.42
N ASP A 72 1.75 11.39 -16.85
CA ASP A 72 1.66 12.65 -16.10
C ASP A 72 2.20 12.43 -14.68
N ALA A 73 3.41 12.90 -14.42
CA ALA A 73 4.02 12.80 -13.10
C ALA A 73 3.24 13.57 -12.02
N ALA A 74 2.53 14.64 -12.38
CA ALA A 74 1.75 15.44 -11.42
C ALA A 74 0.59 14.62 -10.81
N ALA A 75 0.07 13.64 -11.55
CA ALA A 75 -0.97 12.73 -11.05
C ALA A 75 -0.53 11.86 -9.87
N PHE A 76 0.77 11.65 -9.67
CA PHE A 76 1.34 10.81 -8.61
C PHE A 76 1.96 11.62 -7.45
N THR A 77 1.83 12.95 -7.48
CA THR A 77 2.41 13.83 -6.45
C THR A 77 1.67 13.67 -5.11
N PRO A 78 2.35 13.31 -4.01
CA PRO A 78 1.74 13.28 -2.68
C PRO A 78 1.30 14.67 -2.22
N LYS A 79 0.18 14.73 -1.51
CA LYS A 79 -0.43 15.98 -1.02
C LYS A 79 -0.53 16.03 0.51
N GLY A 80 0.32 15.26 1.20
CA GLY A 80 0.34 15.20 2.66
C GLY A 80 -0.70 14.26 3.24
N GLU A 81 -1.10 13.23 2.50
CA GLU A 81 -2.08 12.24 2.95
C GLU A 81 -1.65 11.52 4.23
N VAL A 82 -0.34 11.34 4.44
CA VAL A 82 0.24 10.71 5.63
C VAL A 82 1.17 11.70 6.32
N SER A 83 1.01 11.87 7.63
CA SER A 83 1.83 12.78 8.44
C SER A 83 2.13 12.21 9.84
N TRP A 84 3.18 12.71 10.48
CA TRP A 84 3.60 12.37 11.84
C TRP A 84 3.63 13.62 12.71
N LEU A 85 3.05 13.54 13.91
CA LEU A 85 2.98 14.60 14.93
C LEU A 85 3.47 14.11 16.29
#